data_AF-A0A7C7E0N0-F1
#
_entry.id   AF-A0A7C7E0N0-F1
#
_cell.length_a   1.000
_cell.length_b   1.000
_cell.length_c   1.000
_cell.angle_alpha   90.00
_cell.angle_beta   90.00
_cell.angle_gamma   90.00
#
_symmetry.space_group_name_H-M   'P 1'
#
loop_
_entity.id
_entity.type
_entity.pdbx_description
1 polymer ?
#
loop_
_entity_poly.entity_id
_entity_poly.type
_entity_poly.pdbx_seq_one_letter_code
_entity_poly.pdbx_strand_id
1 'polypeptide(L)'
;MFNFSANHIEILDIRKYDKCTVYITRDVDTNRCYKAYDYSGTLGMRHGKIYCISGKVNSADKLYLVLEHCKEDHRYCTASL
;
A
#
# COMPACT_ATOMS: atom_id res chain seq x y z
N MET A 1 15.13 10.67 1.63
CA MET A 1 14.04 9.67 1.54
C MET A 1 14.49 8.44 2.30
N PHE A 2 13.64 7.91 3.18
CA PHE A 2 13.96 6.72 3.98
C PHE A 2 13.29 5.50 3.37
N ASN A 3 13.89 4.32 3.52
CA ASN A 3 13.24 3.08 3.13
C ASN A 3 12.17 2.71 4.16
N PHE A 4 11.09 2.07 3.72
CA PHE A 4 10.14 1.41 4.60
C PHE A 4 9.78 0.03 4.06
N SER A 5 9.31 -0.82 4.97
CA SER A 5 8.61 -2.06 4.67
C SER A 5 7.50 -2.24 5.69
N ALA A 6 6.37 -2.77 5.27
CA ALA A 6 5.25 -3.11 6.14
C ALA A 6 4.61 -4.43 5.70
N ASN A 7 4.16 -5.21 6.67
CA ASN A 7 3.47 -6.48 6.48
C ASN A 7 2.02 -6.35 6.91
N HIS A 8 1.20 -7.37 6.62
CA HIS A 8 -0.21 -7.41 7.00
C HIS A 8 -0.98 -6.17 6.56
N ILE A 9 -0.73 -5.71 5.33
CA ILE A 9 -1.36 -4.52 4.77
C ILE A 9 -2.61 -4.91 3.98
N GLU A 10 -3.74 -4.36 4.38
CA GLU A 10 -5.00 -4.46 3.66
C GLU A 10 -5.23 -3.21 2.78
N ILE A 11 -5.91 -3.42 1.65
CA ILE A 11 -6.34 -2.33 0.76
C ILE A 11 -7.79 -1.93 1.07
N LEU A 12 -7.98 -0.67 1.46
CA LEU A 12 -9.30 -0.08 1.76
C LEU A 12 -9.91 0.62 0.55
N ASP A 13 -9.12 1.41 -0.19
CA ASP A 13 -9.58 2.14 -1.38
C ASP A 13 -8.47 2.15 -2.44
N ILE A 14 -8.87 2.18 -3.71
CA ILE A 14 -7.97 2.24 -4.86
C ILE A 14 -8.46 3.33 -5.81
N ARG A 15 -7.59 4.31 -6.09
CA ARG A 15 -7.88 5.37 -7.06
C ARG A 15 -6.81 5.39 -8.14
N LYS A 16 -7.23 5.21 -9.38
CA LYS A 16 -6.35 5.30 -10.56
C LYS A 16 -6.39 6.71 -11.13
N TYR A 17 -5.21 7.26 -11.39
CA TYR A 17 -5.00 8.53 -12.07
C TYR A 17 -4.01 8.32 -13.22
N ASP A 18 -3.94 9.27 -14.15
CA ASP A 18 -3.05 9.20 -15.31
C ASP A 18 -1.58 8.98 -14.95
N LYS A 19 -1.14 9.52 -13.80
CA LYS A 19 0.27 9.50 -13.37
C LYS A 19 0.58 8.49 -12.27
N CYS A 20 -0.43 7.96 -11.57
CA CYS A 20 -0.21 7.03 -10.45
C CYS A 20 -1.48 6.30 -10.05
N THR A 21 -1.31 5.16 -9.38
CA THR A 21 -2.36 4.54 -8.58
C THR A 21 -2.15 4.89 -7.11
N VAL A 22 -3.21 5.36 -6.46
CA VAL A 22 -3.22 5.68 -5.03
C VAL A 22 -3.99 4.58 -4.30
N TYR A 23 -3.35 3.99 -3.30
CA TYR A 23 -3.94 3.03 -2.39
C TYR A 23 -4.17 3.70 -1.03
N ILE A 24 -5.36 3.55 -0.48
CA ILE A 24 -5.60 3.74 0.95
C ILE A 24 -5.44 2.38 1.59
N THR A 25 -4.48 2.27 2.51
CA THR A 25 -4.10 1.00 3.12
C THR A 25 -4.30 1.05 4.62
N ARG A 26 -4.53 -0.12 5.22
CA ARG A 26 -4.57 -0.32 6.66
C ARG A 26 -3.54 -1.35 7.06
N ASP A 27 -2.70 -0.99 8.02
CA ASP A 27 -1.89 -1.95 8.76
C ASP A 27 -2.80 -2.64 9.79
N VAL A 28 -3.00 -3.94 9.62
CA VAL A 28 -3.91 -4.74 10.45
C VAL A 28 -3.39 -4.86 11.89
N ASP A 29 -2.07 -4.87 12.09
CA ASP A 29 -1.47 -5.04 13.41
C ASP A 29 -1.62 -3.76 14.26
N THR A 30 -1.61 -2.59 13.62
CA THR A 30 -1.64 -1.30 14.32
C THR A 30 -2.91 -0.48 14.10
N ASN A 31 -3.81 -0.93 13.23
CA ASN A 31 -4.99 -0.21 12.74
C ASN A 31 -4.68 1.17 12.12
N ARG A 32 -3.41 1.48 11.81
CA ARG A 32 -3.04 2.74 11.18
C ARG A 32 -3.36 2.70 9.69
N CYS A 33 -3.90 3.81 9.21
CA CYS A 33 -4.21 3.98 7.79
C CYS A 33 -3.15 4.86 7.12
N TYR A 34 -2.74 4.47 5.91
CA TYR A 34 -1.75 5.20 5.13
C TYR A 34 -2.26 5.44 3.71
N LYS A 35 -1.70 6.49 3.09
CA LYS A 35 -1.85 6.73 1.66
C LYS A 35 -0.54 6.35 0.98
N ALA A 36 -0.62 5.39 0.06
CA ALA A 36 0.52 4.86 -0.66
C ALA A 36 0.36 5.07 -2.17
N TYR A 37 1.45 5.45 -2.82
CA TYR A 37 1.47 5.88 -4.22
C TYR A 37 2.31 4.91 -5.04
N ASP A 38 1.70 4.31 -6.04
CA ASP A 38 2.36 3.56 -7.09
C ASP A 38 2.45 4.43 -8.35
N TYR A 39 3.62 5.03 -8.57
CA TYR A 39 3.91 5.80 -9.78
C TYR A 39 4.30 4.91 -10.97
N SER A 40 4.62 3.63 -10.75
CA SER A 40 4.84 2.70 -11.86
C SER A 40 3.52 2.31 -12.51
N GLY A 41 2.44 2.28 -11.73
CA GLY A 41 1.13 1.79 -12.16
C GLY A 41 1.07 0.27 -12.36
N THR A 42 2.11 -0.46 -11.94
CA THR A 42 2.27 -1.90 -12.24
C THR A 42 1.95 -2.82 -11.07
N LEU A 43 1.83 -2.32 -9.84
CA LEU A 43 1.76 -3.18 -8.64
C LEU A 43 0.44 -3.97 -8.52
N GLY A 44 -0.66 -3.44 -9.08
CA GLY A 44 -1.89 -4.22 -9.30
C GLY A 44 -2.55 -4.84 -8.05
N MET A 45 -2.33 -4.27 -6.86
CA MET A 45 -2.94 -4.75 -5.61
C MET A 45 -4.47 -4.63 -5.64
N ARG A 46 -5.17 -5.49 -4.90
CA ARG A 46 -6.64 -5.63 -4.92
C ARG A 46 -7.22 -5.66 -3.51
N HIS A 47 -8.50 -5.28 -3.39
CA HIS A 47 -9.28 -5.49 -2.17
C HIS A 47 -9.41 -6.98 -1.81
N GLY A 48 -9.69 -7.26 -0.53
CA GLY A 48 -9.88 -8.63 -0.01
C GLY A 48 -8.59 -9.44 0.11
N LYS A 49 -7.43 -8.80 -0.10
CA LYS A 49 -6.11 -9.41 -0.04
C LYS A 49 -5.23 -8.68 0.97
N ILE A 50 -4.29 -9.42 1.55
CA ILE A 50 -3.27 -8.90 2.44
C ILE A 50 -1.92 -8.89 1.72
N TYR A 51 -1.13 -7.84 1.95
CA TYR A 51 0.13 -7.62 1.27
C TYR A 51 1.28 -7.33 2.24
N CYS A 52 2.47 -7.73 1.82
CA CYS A 52 3.73 -7.10 2.21
C CYS A 52 4.06 -6.01 1.20
N ILE A 53 4.41 -4.81 1.65
CA ILE A 53 4.78 -3.66 0.80
C ILE A 53 6.11 -3.07 1.23
N SER A 54 6.83 -2.47 0.29
CA SER A 54 8.04 -1.70 0.59
C SER A 54 8.26 -0.58 -0.43
N GLY A 55 9.09 0.37 -0.02
CA GLY A 55 9.51 1.46 -0.89
C GLY A 55 10.12 2.60 -0.10
N LYS A 56 9.74 3.83 -0.44
CA LYS A 56 10.32 5.06 0.10
C LYS A 56 9.31 5.93 0.82
N VAL A 57 9.74 6.48 1.95
CA VAL A 57 9.05 7.60 2.61
C VAL A 57 9.54 8.89 1.99
N ASN A 58 8.64 9.66 1.41
CA ASN A 58 8.87 11.05 1.07
C ASN A 58 8.41 11.93 2.24
N SER A 59 9.28 12.83 2.68
CA SER A 59 9.05 13.77 3.78
C SER A 59 9.41 15.21 3.39
N ALA A 60 9.58 15.50 2.08
CA ALA A 60 10.01 16.81 1.61
C ALA A 60 8.96 17.89 1.90
N ASP A 61 7.69 17.61 1.60
CA ASP A 61 6.58 18.54 1.84
C ASP A 61 5.45 17.93 2.68
N LYS A 62 5.09 16.67 2.37
CA LYS A 62 4.08 15.88 3.10
C LYS A 62 4.62 14.47 3.29
N LEU A 63 4.24 13.83 4.38
CA LEU A 63 4.57 12.43 4.61
C LEU A 63 3.71 11.55 3.69
N TYR A 64 4.30 10.96 2.66
CA TYR A 64 3.63 9.97 1.82
C TYR A 64 4.55 8.80 1.48
N LEU A 65 3.93 7.64 1.29
CA LEU A 65 4.61 6.40 0.97
C LEU A 65 4.63 6.22 -0.55
N VAL A 66 5.82 6.07 -1.12
CA VAL A 66 6.02 5.67 -2.52
C VAL A 66 6.30 4.19 -2.54
N LEU A 67 5.45 3.43 -3.23
CA LEU A 67 5.56 1.99 -3.37
C LEU A 67 6.56 1.64 -4.47
N GLU A 68 7.49 0.74 -4.16
CA GLU A 68 8.43 0.15 -5.11
C GLU A 68 8.12 -1.34 -5.32
N HIS A 69 7.70 -2.04 -4.25
CA HIS A 69 7.38 -3.46 -4.31
C HIS A 69 6.12 -3.80 -3.50
N CYS A 70 5.41 -4.83 -3.96
CA CYS A 70 4.35 -5.48 -3.21
C CYS A 70 4.40 -7.00 -3.42
N LYS A 71 3.94 -7.76 -2.44
CA LYS A 71 3.75 -9.21 -2.51
C LYS A 71 2.48 -9.59 -1.75
N GLU A 72 1.58 -10.34 -2.39
CA GLU A 72 0.42 -10.91 -1.68
C GLU A 72 0.89 -11.89 -0.61
N ASP A 73 0.35 -11.76 0.59
CA ASP A 73 0.56 -12.69 1.70
C ASP A 73 -0.59 -13.70 1.74
N HIS A 74 -0.39 -14.85 1.12
CA HIS A 74 -1.39 -15.92 1.04
C HIS A 74 -1.70 -16.60 2.38
N ARG A 75 -0.97 -16.29 3.46
CA ARG A 75 -1.30 -16.80 4.79
C ARG A 75 -2.54 -16.12 5.38
N TYR A 76 -2.89 -14.95 4.86
CA TYR A 76 -4.00 -14.14 5.36
C TYR A 76 -4.93 -13.79 4.21
N CYS A 77 -6.23 -14.00 4.42
CA CYS A 77 -7.28 -13.59 3.50
C CYS A 77 -8.29 -12.78 4.29
N THR A 78 -8.59 -11.56 3.86
CA THR A 78 -9.70 -10.81 4.45
C THR A 78 -10.99 -11.23 3.76
N ALA A 79 -12.00 -11.58 4.55
CA ALA A 79 -13.33 -11.82 4.01
C ALA A 79 -13.85 -10.48 3.47
N SER A 80 -14.19 -10.44 2.19
CA SER A 80 -14.95 -9.33 1.60
C SER A 80 -16.31 -9.27 2.30
N LEU A 81 -16.60 -8.17 3.01
CA LEU A 81 -17.97 -7.84 3.42
C LEU A 81 -18.78 -7.36 2.21
#